data_AF-A0A959RS17-F1
#
_entry.id   AF-A0A959RS17-F1
#
_cell.length_a   1.000
_cell.length_b   1.000
_cell.length_c   1.000
_cell.angle_alpha   90.00
_cell.angle_beta   90.00
_cell.angle_gamma   90.00
#
_symmetry.space_group_name_H-M   'P 1'
#
loop_
_entity.id
_entity.type
_entity.pdbx_description
1 polymer ?
#
loop_
_entity_poly.entity_id
_entity_poly.type
_entity_poly.pdbx_seq_one_letter_code
_entity_poly.pdbx_strand_id
1 'polypeptide(L)'
;MKPTKYYISPLLIAFLIFLSNFLNTQLFGSEIVNFVVWFILSLFVFATGWFTNNTLGWVHGGKIVFAVIVAMAILSAVLVSFFSDYFLTESLLFENIILYSLRNIMLGSMAFFGMSLSEVITQQRGIENLKNQENKSLIKEDQANSAFIKNEAKIIAEKIVSEANKIAAEIISKK
;
A
#
# COMPACT_ATOMS: atom_id res chain seq x y z
N MET A 1 -10.61 2.71 -10.34
CA MET A 1 -9.85 3.75 -11.06
C MET A 1 -8.67 3.09 -11.76
N LYS A 2 -8.54 3.21 -13.09
CA LYS A 2 -7.32 2.77 -13.79
C LYS A 2 -6.18 3.69 -13.33
N PRO A 3 -5.10 3.18 -12.74
CA PRO A 3 -4.00 4.06 -12.36
C PRO A 3 -3.35 4.56 -13.65
N THR A 4 -3.34 5.88 -13.83
CA THR A 4 -2.50 6.55 -14.84
C THR A 4 -1.06 6.16 -14.56
N LYS A 5 -0.45 5.45 -15.52
CA LYS A 5 0.88 4.85 -15.39
C LYS A 5 1.96 5.93 -15.44
N TYR A 6 2.30 6.48 -14.29
CA TYR A 6 3.42 7.40 -14.17
C TYR A 6 4.71 6.61 -13.91
N TYR A 7 5.59 6.57 -14.92
CA TYR A 7 6.91 5.91 -14.83
C TYR A 7 8.01 6.78 -14.22
N ILE A 8 7.64 7.97 -13.73
CA ILE A 8 8.56 8.92 -13.09
C ILE A 8 9.10 8.35 -11.78
N SER A 9 8.28 7.61 -11.03
CA SER A 9 8.64 7.06 -9.72
C SER A 9 9.79 6.05 -9.79
N PRO A 10 9.74 5.01 -10.66
CA PRO A 10 10.87 4.10 -10.83
C PRO A 10 12.13 4.76 -11.39
N LEU A 11 11.98 5.78 -12.25
CA LEU A 11 13.11 6.56 -12.74
C LEU A 11 13.81 7.31 -11.60
N LEU A 12 13.04 7.85 -10.66
CA LEU A 12 13.57 8.56 -9.51
C LEU A 12 14.30 7.61 -8.54
N ILE A 13 13.82 6.38 -8.37
CA ILE A 13 14.54 5.32 -7.65
C ILE A 13 15.89 5.05 -8.33
N ALA A 14 15.89 4.88 -9.65
CA ALA A 14 17.10 4.64 -10.44
C ALA A 14 18.11 5.78 -10.26
N PHE A 15 17.65 7.04 -10.31
CA PHE A 15 18.47 8.23 -10.10
C PHE A 15 19.06 8.29 -8.68
N LEU A 16 18.26 8.02 -7.64
CA LEU A 16 18.73 8.02 -6.26
C LEU A 16 19.78 6.94 -6.00
N ILE A 17 19.57 5.73 -6.52
CA ILE A 17 20.54 4.63 -6.41
C ILE A 17 21.84 5.00 -7.13
N PHE A 18 21.74 5.56 -8.35
CA PHE A 18 22.91 6.01 -9.10
C PHE A 18 23.71 7.06 -8.34
N LEU A 19 23.04 8.10 -7.83
CA LEU A 19 23.68 9.20 -7.10
C LEU A 19 24.33 8.70 -5.80
N SER A 20 23.78 7.65 -5.19
CA SER A 20 24.34 7.03 -3.99
C SER A 20 25.73 6.43 -4.23
N ASN A 21 26.05 5.96 -5.43
CA ASN A 21 27.38 5.41 -5.72
C ASN A 21 28.47 6.48 -5.63
N PHE A 22 28.15 7.76 -5.79
CA PHE A 22 29.12 8.86 -5.69
C PHE A 22 29.27 9.41 -4.27
N LEU A 23 28.43 8.98 -3.33
CA LEU A 23 28.56 9.32 -1.91
C LEU A 23 29.62 8.39 -1.28
N ASN A 24 30.90 8.76 -1.40
CA ASN A 24 32.00 8.10 -0.70
C ASN A 24 31.95 8.41 0.81
N THR A 25 32.25 7.42 1.64
CA THR A 25 32.33 7.56 3.11
C THR A 25 33.40 8.55 3.56
N GLN A 26 34.40 8.84 2.73
CA GLN A 26 35.45 9.84 2.99
C GLN A 26 35.00 11.29 2.76
N LEU A 27 33.91 11.54 2.00
CA LEU A 27 33.39 12.89 1.76
C LEU A 27 32.81 13.52 3.04
N PHE A 28 32.34 12.68 3.96
CA PHE A 28 31.76 13.10 5.22
C PHE A 28 32.72 12.67 6.32
N GLY A 29 33.66 13.54 6.70
CA GLY A 29 34.73 13.27 7.69
C GLY A 29 34.29 12.89 9.11
N SER A 30 33.00 12.58 9.32
CA SER A 30 32.42 12.04 10.55
C SER A 30 31.49 10.87 10.23
N GLU A 31 31.68 9.74 10.91
CA GLU A 31 30.86 8.54 10.78
C GLU A 31 29.35 8.81 10.99
N ILE A 32 29.03 9.73 11.89
CA ILE A 32 27.65 10.13 12.20
C ILE A 32 26.99 10.77 10.99
N VAL A 33 27.68 11.70 10.33
CA VAL A 33 27.14 12.42 9.16
C VAL A 33 26.93 11.44 8.00
N ASN A 34 27.87 10.53 7.79
CA ASN A 34 27.78 9.48 6.79
C ASN A 34 26.53 8.60 7.02
N PHE A 35 26.34 8.10 8.25
CA PHE A 35 25.14 7.33 8.62
C PHE A 35 23.83 8.10 8.32
N VAL A 36 23.76 9.38 8.71
CA VAL A 36 22.56 10.20 8.50
C VAL A 36 22.23 10.35 7.02
N VAL A 37 23.23 10.56 6.16
CA VAL A 37 23.04 10.67 4.70
C VAL A 37 22.46 9.37 4.13
N TRP A 38 23.04 8.22 4.48
CA TRP A 38 22.53 6.91 4.04
C TRP A 38 21.12 6.63 4.53
N PHE A 39 20.83 7.01 5.77
CA PHE A 39 19.51 6.86 6.36
C PHE A 39 18.46 7.70 5.64
N ILE A 40 18.75 8.99 5.40
CA ILE A 40 17.86 9.89 4.66
C ILE A 40 17.64 9.37 3.23
N LEU A 41 18.70 8.93 2.56
CA LEU A 41 18.59 8.40 1.21
C LEU A 41 17.73 7.12 1.17
N SER A 42 17.87 6.25 2.18
CA SER A 42 17.02 5.07 2.36
C SER A 42 15.54 5.44 2.55
N LEU A 43 15.24 6.50 3.32
CA LEU A 43 13.87 7.00 3.49
C LEU A 43 13.28 7.55 2.18
N PHE A 44 14.06 8.25 1.37
CA PHE A 44 13.61 8.72 0.06
C PHE A 44 13.35 7.56 -0.91
N VAL A 45 14.24 6.56 -0.95
CA VAL A 45 14.06 5.37 -1.77
C VAL A 45 12.84 4.56 -1.30
N PHE A 46 12.61 4.48 0.01
CA PHE A 46 11.40 3.90 0.59
C PHE A 46 10.13 4.63 0.15
N ALA A 47 10.08 5.96 0.29
CA ALA A 47 8.90 6.76 -0.06
C ALA A 47 8.58 6.69 -1.56
N THR A 48 9.61 6.60 -2.40
CA THR A 48 9.45 6.46 -3.85
C THR A 48 9.01 5.05 -4.25
N GLY A 49 9.47 4.02 -3.52
CA GLY A 49 8.91 2.67 -3.58
C GLY A 49 7.41 2.66 -3.23
N TRP A 50 7.03 3.29 -2.13
CA TRP A 50 5.62 3.44 -1.73
C TRP A 50 4.76 4.06 -2.84
N PHE A 51 5.23 5.17 -3.41
CA PHE A 51 4.53 5.87 -4.49
C PHE A 51 4.45 5.02 -5.77
N THR A 52 5.48 4.20 -6.03
CA THR A 52 5.50 3.25 -7.15
C THR A 52 4.37 2.22 -7.00
N ASN A 53 4.12 1.70 -5.80
CA ASN A 53 3.01 0.78 -5.59
C ASN A 53 1.66 1.44 -5.84
N ASN A 54 1.47 2.68 -5.38
CA ASN A 54 0.21 3.42 -5.60
C ASN A 54 -0.07 3.73 -7.08
N THR A 55 0.97 3.87 -7.91
CA THR A 55 0.86 4.29 -9.32
C THR A 55 0.90 3.14 -10.31
N LEU A 56 1.72 2.12 -10.07
CA LEU A 56 1.92 0.99 -11.00
C LEU A 56 1.42 -0.34 -10.43
N GLY A 57 1.04 -0.38 -9.16
CA GLY A 57 0.61 -1.59 -8.46
C GLY A 57 1.77 -2.54 -8.14
N TRP A 58 1.49 -3.49 -7.26
CA TRP A 58 2.47 -4.44 -6.74
C TRP A 58 3.17 -5.26 -7.83
N VAL A 59 2.39 -5.90 -8.72
CA VAL A 59 2.94 -6.84 -9.70
C VAL A 59 3.75 -6.13 -10.80
N HIS A 60 3.22 -5.06 -11.38
CA HIS A 60 3.91 -4.36 -12.48
C HIS A 60 5.01 -3.44 -11.96
N GLY A 61 4.72 -2.66 -10.91
CA GLY A 61 5.72 -1.82 -10.25
C GLY A 61 6.88 -2.64 -9.69
N GLY A 62 6.60 -3.78 -9.07
CA GLY A 62 7.64 -4.65 -8.50
C GLY A 62 8.60 -5.22 -9.55
N LYS A 63 8.09 -5.62 -10.73
CA LYS A 63 8.94 -6.05 -11.85
C LYS A 63 9.87 -4.94 -12.34
N ILE A 64 9.36 -3.70 -12.40
CA ILE A 64 10.15 -2.55 -12.85
C ILE A 64 11.22 -2.20 -11.81
N VAL A 65 10.84 -2.12 -10.53
CA VAL A 65 11.79 -1.85 -9.43
C VAL A 65 12.88 -2.93 -9.39
N PHE A 66 12.52 -4.20 -9.55
CA PHE A 66 13.49 -5.29 -9.67
C PHE A 66 14.49 -5.06 -10.80
N ALA A 67 13.99 -4.76 -12.00
CA ALA A 67 14.82 -4.51 -13.17
C ALA A 67 15.74 -3.30 -12.97
N VAL A 68 15.26 -2.23 -12.32
CA VAL A 68 16.06 -1.05 -11.99
C VAL A 68 17.22 -1.41 -11.05
N ILE A 69 16.97 -2.21 -10.03
CA ILE A 69 18.00 -2.61 -9.06
C ILE A 69 19.10 -3.43 -9.74
N VAL A 70 18.70 -4.42 -10.55
CA VAL A 70 19.64 -5.26 -11.31
C VAL A 70 20.44 -4.42 -12.30
N ALA A 71 19.77 -3.52 -13.04
CA ALA A 71 20.44 -2.63 -13.98
C ALA A 71 21.44 -1.70 -13.28
N MET A 72 21.08 -1.14 -12.13
CA MET A 72 21.96 -0.25 -11.36
C MET A 72 23.13 -1.00 -10.72
N ALA A 73 22.95 -2.23 -10.27
CA ALA A 73 24.05 -3.06 -9.79
C ALA A 73 25.08 -3.34 -10.90
N ILE A 74 24.61 -3.71 -12.10
CA ILE A 74 25.48 -3.92 -13.27
C ILE A 74 26.19 -2.61 -13.67
N LEU A 75 25.44 -1.51 -13.77
CA LEU A 75 26.00 -0.20 -14.11
C LEU A 75 27.07 0.23 -13.12
N SER A 76 26.82 0.01 -11.82
CA SER A 76 27.79 0.30 -10.76
C SER A 76 29.04 -0.57 -10.88
N ALA A 77 28.91 -1.86 -11.15
CA ALA A 77 30.06 -2.74 -11.38
C ALA A 77 30.91 -2.28 -12.57
N VAL A 78 30.26 -1.85 -13.66
CA VAL A 78 30.94 -1.25 -14.83
C VAL A 78 31.66 0.04 -14.42
N LEU A 79 31.00 0.95 -13.70
CA LEU A 79 31.61 2.21 -13.26
C LEU A 79 32.84 1.97 -12.36
N VAL A 80 32.73 1.06 -11.39
CA VAL A 80 33.86 0.73 -10.52
C VAL A 80 35.02 0.10 -11.31
N SER A 81 34.72 -0.69 -12.33
CA SER A 81 35.75 -1.32 -13.18
C SER A 81 36.45 -0.34 -14.12
N PHE A 82 35.74 0.63 -14.71
CA PHE A 82 36.32 1.59 -15.66
C PHE A 82 36.90 2.83 -14.97
N PHE A 83 36.36 3.22 -13.82
CA PHE A 83 36.82 4.35 -13.01
C PHE A 83 37.45 3.86 -11.71
N SER A 84 38.26 2.80 -11.80
CA SER A 84 38.93 2.18 -10.67
C SER A 84 39.60 3.21 -9.78
N ASP A 85 40.34 4.15 -10.38
CA ASP A 85 41.16 5.11 -9.66
C ASP A 85 40.35 6.10 -8.81
N TYR A 86 39.06 6.28 -9.14
CA TYR A 86 38.13 7.12 -8.37
C TYR A 86 37.43 6.33 -7.25
N PHE A 87 37.14 5.05 -7.47
CA PHE A 87 36.35 4.22 -6.55
C PHE A 87 37.20 3.31 -5.64
N LEU A 88 38.50 3.19 -5.89
CA LEU A 88 39.45 2.44 -5.07
C LEU A 88 39.67 3.16 -3.73
N THR A 89 39.07 2.63 -2.67
CA THR A 89 39.18 3.22 -1.32
C THR A 89 40.36 2.63 -0.52
N GLU A 90 41.14 1.71 -1.13
CA GLU A 90 42.46 1.13 -0.71
C GLU A 90 42.59 -0.38 -1.05
N SER A 91 41.49 -1.07 -1.40
CA SER A 91 41.47 -2.53 -1.62
C SER A 91 41.31 -2.98 -3.08
N LEU A 92 41.46 -4.29 -3.32
CA LEU A 92 41.33 -4.95 -4.63
C LEU A 92 40.01 -4.55 -5.33
N LEU A 93 40.05 -4.32 -6.65
CA LEU A 93 38.90 -3.93 -7.48
C LEU A 93 37.62 -4.74 -7.20
N PHE A 94 37.78 -6.04 -6.95
CA PHE A 94 36.68 -6.95 -6.70
C PHE A 94 35.90 -6.63 -5.41
N GLU A 95 36.58 -6.19 -4.34
CA GLU A 95 35.94 -5.82 -3.09
C GLU A 95 35.06 -4.59 -3.25
N ASN A 96 35.55 -3.59 -3.99
CA ASN A 96 34.77 -2.39 -4.30
C ASN A 96 33.54 -2.74 -5.14
N ILE A 97 33.68 -3.59 -6.16
CA ILE A 97 32.53 -4.04 -6.98
C ILE A 97 31.47 -4.70 -6.09
N ILE A 98 31.87 -5.57 -5.17
CA ILE A 98 30.97 -6.23 -4.22
C ILE A 98 30.29 -5.19 -3.32
N LEU A 99 31.06 -4.28 -2.74
CA LEU A 99 30.58 -3.29 -1.77
C LEU A 99 29.54 -2.35 -2.40
N TYR A 100 29.83 -1.81 -3.58
CA TYR A 100 28.89 -0.95 -4.31
C TYR A 100 27.66 -1.73 -4.80
N SER A 101 27.81 -3.00 -5.20
CA SER A 101 26.67 -3.85 -5.58
C SER A 101 25.73 -4.10 -4.39
N LEU A 102 26.28 -4.48 -3.23
CA LEU A 102 25.53 -4.69 -1.99
C LEU A 102 24.78 -3.43 -1.55
N ARG A 103 25.43 -2.27 -1.66
CA ARG A 103 24.82 -0.96 -1.38
C ARG A 103 23.62 -0.68 -2.28
N ASN A 104 23.76 -0.90 -3.59
CA ASN A 104 22.65 -0.73 -4.54
C ASN A 104 21.49 -1.69 -4.27
N ILE A 105 21.79 -2.94 -3.91
CA ILE A 105 20.77 -3.94 -3.53
C ILE A 105 20.09 -3.55 -2.22
N MET A 106 20.84 -3.05 -1.22
CA MET A 106 20.29 -2.63 0.07
C MET A 106 19.33 -1.44 -0.10
N LEU A 107 19.72 -0.41 -0.84
CA LEU A 107 18.83 0.70 -1.18
C LEU A 107 17.64 0.24 -2.02
N GLY A 108 17.86 -0.60 -3.02
CA GLY A 108 16.79 -1.21 -3.81
C GLY A 108 15.77 -1.98 -2.96
N SER A 109 16.24 -2.69 -1.94
CA SER A 109 15.40 -3.42 -1.00
C SER A 109 14.52 -2.48 -0.17
N MET A 110 14.99 -1.26 0.13
CA MET A 110 14.16 -0.23 0.79
C MET A 110 13.01 0.22 -0.11
N ALA A 111 13.21 0.30 -1.43
CA ALA A 111 12.11 0.58 -2.36
C ALA A 111 11.06 -0.55 -2.34
N PHE A 112 11.50 -1.81 -2.34
CA PHE A 112 10.61 -2.96 -2.20
C PHE A 112 9.85 -2.95 -0.87
N PHE A 113 10.52 -2.57 0.21
CA PHE A 113 9.89 -2.44 1.52
C PHE A 113 8.82 -1.34 1.53
N GLY A 114 9.07 -0.21 0.87
CA GLY A 114 8.06 0.83 0.66
C GLY A 114 6.86 0.34 -0.14
N MET A 115 7.10 -0.45 -1.19
CA MET A 115 6.03 -1.05 -1.98
C MET A 115 5.20 -2.04 -1.16
N SER A 116 5.83 -2.91 -0.36
CA SER A 116 5.14 -3.98 0.35
C SER A 116 4.26 -3.41 1.46
N LEU A 117 4.76 -2.39 2.17
CA LEU A 117 3.97 -1.75 3.22
C LEU A 117 2.77 -0.99 2.63
N SER A 118 2.92 -0.34 1.47
CA SER A 118 1.79 0.28 0.75
C SER A 118 0.72 -0.75 0.38
N GLU A 119 1.14 -1.91 -0.14
CA GLU A 119 0.24 -2.97 -0.56
C GLU A 119 -0.53 -3.56 0.62
N VAL A 120 0.16 -3.84 1.73
CA VAL A 120 -0.46 -4.35 2.97
C VAL A 120 -1.52 -3.38 3.50
N ILE A 121 -1.22 -2.08 3.57
CA ILE A 121 -2.21 -1.09 4.03
C ILE A 121 -3.41 -1.02 3.08
N THR A 122 -3.16 -1.06 1.76
CA THR A 122 -4.23 -1.01 0.75
C THR A 122 -5.16 -2.22 0.87
N GLN A 123 -4.61 -3.42 1.07
CA GLN A 123 -5.39 -4.64 1.27
C GLN A 123 -6.18 -4.61 2.57
N GLN A 124 -5.57 -4.17 3.69
CA GLN A 124 -6.27 -4.04 4.97
C GLN A 124 -7.47 -3.10 4.89
N ARG A 125 -7.30 -1.94 4.24
CA ARG A 125 -8.40 -0.99 3.99
C ARG A 125 -9.49 -1.60 3.11
N GLY A 126 -9.12 -2.40 2.12
CA GLY A 126 -10.07 -3.13 1.27
C GLY A 126 -10.94 -4.09 2.07
N ILE A 127 -10.32 -4.88 2.96
CA ILE A 127 -11.02 -5.83 3.83
C ILE A 127 -11.96 -5.10 4.80
N GLU A 128 -11.51 -4.01 5.40
CA GLU A 128 -12.33 -3.22 6.33
C GLU A 128 -13.57 -2.61 5.64
N ASN A 129 -13.40 -2.09 4.42
CA ASN A 129 -14.50 -1.52 3.65
C ASN A 129 -15.55 -2.57 3.25
N LEU A 130 -15.12 -3.79 2.87
CA LEU A 130 -16.02 -4.90 2.57
C LEU A 130 -16.83 -5.31 3.80
N LYS A 131 -16.15 -5.47 4.95
CA LYS A 131 -16.81 -5.79 6.23
C LYS A 131 -17.83 -4.71 6.62
N ASN A 132 -17.52 -3.44 6.39
CA ASN A 132 -18.43 -2.32 6.66
C ASN A 132 -19.62 -2.29 5.69
N GLN A 133 -19.46 -2.72 4.44
CA GLN A 133 -20.56 -2.85 3.49
C GLN A 133 -21.50 -3.99 3.88
N GLU A 134 -20.97 -5.17 4.22
CA GLU A 134 -21.76 -6.31 4.69
C GLU A 134 -22.56 -5.98 5.95
N ASN A 135 -21.93 -5.33 6.93
CA ASN A 135 -22.65 -4.89 8.13
C ASN A 135 -23.77 -3.90 7.80
N LYS A 136 -23.57 -2.98 6.84
CA LYS A 136 -24.63 -2.04 6.42
C LYS A 136 -25.79 -2.75 5.72
N SER A 137 -25.54 -3.79 4.92
CA SER A 137 -26.63 -4.58 4.32
C SER A 137 -27.41 -5.35 5.37
N LEU A 138 -26.74 -5.98 6.33
CA LEU A 138 -27.38 -6.72 7.42
C LEU A 138 -28.27 -5.80 8.27
N ILE A 139 -27.76 -4.61 8.64
CA ILE A 139 -28.55 -3.62 9.40
C ILE A 139 -29.80 -3.17 8.61
N LYS A 140 -29.69 -2.98 7.29
CA LYS A 140 -30.84 -2.60 6.46
C LYS A 140 -31.88 -3.71 6.36
N GLU A 141 -31.43 -4.95 6.24
CA GLU A 141 -32.30 -6.13 6.20
C GLU A 141 -33.04 -6.32 7.53
N ASP A 142 -32.34 -6.21 8.65
CA ASP A 142 -32.93 -6.27 10.00
C ASP A 142 -33.95 -5.14 10.25
N GLN A 143 -33.67 -3.93 9.75
CA GLN A 143 -34.60 -2.80 9.81
C GLN A 143 -35.85 -3.03 8.96
N ALA A 144 -35.69 -3.59 7.75
CA ALA A 144 -36.82 -3.92 6.88
C ALA A 144 -37.69 -5.01 7.48
N ASN A 145 -37.08 -6.08 8.02
CA ASN A 145 -37.78 -7.16 8.70
C ASN A 145 -38.51 -6.67 9.95
N SER A 146 -37.88 -5.82 10.76
CA SER A 146 -38.51 -5.22 11.94
C SER A 146 -39.71 -4.33 11.58
N ALA A 147 -39.61 -3.56 10.50
CA ALA A 147 -40.70 -2.72 10.00
C ALA A 147 -41.86 -3.56 9.45
N PHE A 148 -41.56 -4.65 8.75
CA PHE A 148 -42.55 -5.60 8.25
C PHE A 148 -43.33 -6.24 9.41
N ILE A 149 -42.64 -6.76 10.42
CA ILE A 149 -43.26 -7.37 11.61
C ILE A 149 -44.15 -6.38 12.35
N LYS A 150 -43.73 -5.12 12.50
CA LYS A 150 -44.56 -4.07 13.11
C LYS A 150 -45.84 -3.80 12.32
N ASN A 151 -45.74 -3.73 10.99
CA ASN A 151 -46.90 -3.52 10.13
C ASN A 151 -47.85 -4.72 10.17
N GLU A 152 -47.31 -5.93 10.14
CA GLU A 152 -48.11 -7.15 10.25
C GLU A 152 -48.85 -7.23 11.59
N ALA A 153 -48.15 -6.96 12.70
CA ALA A 153 -48.75 -6.88 14.02
C ALA A 153 -49.86 -5.81 14.10
N LYS A 154 -49.66 -4.66 13.45
CA LYS A 154 -50.67 -3.60 13.37
C LYS A 154 -51.92 -4.05 12.62
N ILE A 155 -51.77 -4.70 11.46
CA ILE A 155 -52.89 -5.22 10.67
C ILE A 155 -53.67 -6.27 11.45
N ILE A 156 -52.96 -7.17 12.15
CA ILE A 156 -53.60 -8.19 13.00
C ILE A 156 -54.39 -7.51 14.13
N ALA A 157 -53.82 -6.51 14.80
CA ALA A 157 -54.51 -5.76 15.85
C ALA A 157 -55.76 -5.04 15.32
N GLU A 158 -55.66 -4.37 14.17
CA GLU A 158 -56.82 -3.72 13.52
C GLU A 158 -57.92 -4.73 13.16
N LYS A 159 -57.53 -5.92 12.69
CA LYS A 159 -58.48 -6.99 12.38
C LYS A 159 -59.21 -7.49 13.63
N ILE A 160 -58.48 -7.73 14.73
CA ILE A 160 -59.07 -8.13 16.02
C ILE A 160 -60.05 -7.07 16.53
N VAL A 161 -59.67 -5.79 16.50
CA VAL A 161 -60.55 -4.68 16.91
C VAL A 161 -61.79 -4.61 16.02
N SER A 162 -61.62 -4.76 14.70
CA SER A 162 -62.75 -4.75 13.77
C SER A 162 -63.70 -5.93 13.99
N GLU A 163 -63.18 -7.13 14.26
CA GLU A 163 -64.01 -8.31 14.58
C GLU A 163 -64.74 -8.13 15.91
N ALA A 164 -64.06 -7.64 16.94
CA ALA A 164 -64.68 -7.32 18.23
C ALA A 164 -65.82 -6.29 18.08
N ASN A 165 -65.62 -5.26 17.26
CA ASN A 165 -66.66 -4.26 16.98
C ASN A 165 -67.85 -4.84 16.20
N LYS A 166 -67.62 -5.73 15.23
CA LYS A 166 -68.70 -6.43 14.52
C LYS A 166 -69.53 -7.29 15.47
N ILE A 167 -68.87 -8.09 16.31
CA ILE A 167 -69.54 -8.94 17.31
C ILE A 167 -70.34 -8.07 18.29
N ALA A 168 -69.78 -6.97 18.78
CA ALA A 168 -70.49 -6.04 19.66
C ALA A 168 -71.73 -5.43 18.97
N ALA A 169 -71.60 -5.01 17.71
CA ALA A 169 -72.72 -4.48 16.94
C ALA A 169 -73.84 -5.52 16.72
N GLU A 170 -73.49 -6.77 16.43
CA GLU A 170 -74.47 -7.86 16.31
C GLU A 170 -75.22 -8.12 17.61
N ILE A 171 -74.52 -8.12 18.76
CA ILE A 171 -75.13 -8.28 20.08
C ILE A 171 -76.09 -7.13 20.39
N ILE A 172 -75.73 -5.89 20.05
CA ILE A 172 -76.58 -4.71 20.24
C ILE A 172 -77.83 -4.79 19.35
N SER A 173 -77.69 -5.23 18.09
CA SER A 173 -78.83 -5.33 17.15
C SER A 173 -79.82 -6.46 17.42
N LYS A 174 -79.42 -7.47 18.22
CA LYS A 174 -80.27 -8.60 18.61
C LYS A 174 -81.06 -8.37 19.90
N LYS A 175 -80.91 -7.18 20.51
CA LYS A 175 -81.65 -6.74 21.69
C LYS A 175 -82.81 -5.84 21.27
#